data_AF-A0A834L6E2-F1
#
_entry.id   AF-A0A834L6E2-F1
#
_cell.length_a   1.000
_cell.length_b   1.000
_cell.length_c   1.000
_cell.angle_alpha   90.00
_cell.angle_beta   90.00
_cell.angle_gamma   90.00
#
_symmetry.space_group_name_H-M   'P 1'
#
loop_
_entity.id
_entity.type
_entity.pdbx_description
1 polymer ?
#
loop_
_entity_poly.entity_id
_entity_poly.type
_entity_poly.pdbx_seq_one_letter_code
_entity_poly.pdbx_strand_id
1 'polypeptide(L)'
;MGMEEGSFPCDGEAQAAQLPSQAFDRKQQRGGWITFPFIAGSFPCDGEAQAAQLPSQAFDRKQQRGGWITFPFIAATMAGLTLAAGGWVNNFIVFMIGEFNVKSIEAAQLWNVVNGCTSMFPVVGAIVADSFLGNFTVICISSLFSLLGIILLLLCSTIDSLRPPPCDQNGPTSCITASRLQLSILYLAITLATIGLGGTRFTIGALGADQFDDPRHQGSFFNWYLFTLYTASAISATAVVYVEDNVSWGWGFGICAAANVVGLAIFVSGSRFYRPVKPKGSPFTGLARVVVAAVQKRNVVVSSKSEDYYNRADNGGVNLVAATPTGAFKFLNRAALLTEGDTKPDGSIAKLWKLCTLQQVEDLKILIRISPLWSTGILLSTPLAVQMSLATLQAITMNRHIGPHFKIPAGSMLVFIMVSCCIAIIFIERFFFPMWQKVTGRFPPPLQRVGIGHVLCALSMVVSAIVESKRLEKAHNIGVSACTEKYGDSNGGYDDSDSVLPEHGCGGDSPERDELVAGQYK
;
A
#
# COMPACT_ATOMS: atom_id res chain seq x y z
N MET A 1 -8.17 -23.36 77.88
CA MET A 1 -9.15 -22.44 77.26
C MET A 1 -8.93 -22.54 75.76
N GLY A 2 -9.84 -23.24 75.05
CA GLY A 2 -9.85 -23.46 73.59
C GLY A 2 -8.69 -24.31 73.04
N MET A 3 -8.84 -25.63 72.92
CA MET A 3 -9.35 -26.36 71.73
C MET A 3 -8.37 -26.25 70.55
N GLU A 4 -7.51 -27.26 70.36
CA GLU A 4 -7.73 -28.53 69.62
C GLU A 4 -7.22 -28.37 68.18
N GLU A 5 -6.07 -28.99 67.87
CA GLU A 5 -5.95 -30.33 67.24
C GLU A 5 -6.07 -30.22 65.72
N GLY A 6 -5.28 -30.88 64.87
CA GLY A 6 -4.15 -31.80 64.87
C GLY A 6 -3.61 -31.70 63.43
N SER A 7 -2.57 -32.32 62.93
CA SER A 7 -1.72 -33.44 63.33
C SER A 7 -0.80 -33.64 62.11
N PHE A 8 0.50 -33.60 62.36
CA PHE A 8 1.65 -34.07 61.57
C PHE A 8 1.54 -35.57 61.12
N PRO A 9 2.55 -36.21 60.46
CA PRO A 9 3.62 -35.77 59.53
C PRO A 9 3.94 -36.78 58.37
N CYS A 10 5.03 -36.46 57.64
CA CYS A 10 5.96 -37.33 56.89
C CYS A 10 5.52 -37.77 55.48
N ASP A 11 6.33 -37.75 54.42
CA ASP A 11 7.72 -37.39 54.19
C ASP A 11 7.91 -37.32 52.66
N GLY A 12 8.83 -36.47 52.20
CA GLY A 12 9.57 -36.68 50.96
C GLY A 12 8.99 -36.07 49.68
N GLU A 13 9.55 -34.94 49.24
CA GLU A 13 9.81 -34.79 47.81
C GLU A 13 11.08 -34.00 47.54
N ALA A 14 11.77 -34.48 46.50
CA ALA A 14 13.19 -34.38 46.30
C ALA A 14 13.64 -33.06 45.67
N GLN A 15 14.81 -32.62 46.14
CA GLN A 15 15.90 -31.95 45.44
C GLN A 15 15.59 -31.23 44.12
N ALA A 16 15.65 -29.91 44.20
CA ALA A 16 15.93 -29.00 43.10
C ALA A 16 17.25 -29.39 42.41
N ALA A 17 17.14 -29.92 41.20
CA ALA A 17 18.25 -30.06 40.27
C ALA A 17 18.35 -28.80 39.39
N GLN A 18 19.48 -28.12 39.56
CA GLN A 18 19.95 -27.00 38.74
C GLN A 18 20.02 -27.41 37.25
N LEU A 19 19.37 -26.63 36.38
CA LEU A 19 19.67 -26.62 34.94
C LEU A 19 20.62 -25.45 34.65
N PRO A 20 21.70 -25.67 33.88
CA PRO A 20 22.82 -24.75 33.81
C PRO A 20 22.50 -23.54 32.93
N SER A 21 23.02 -22.41 33.38
CA SER A 21 23.28 -21.18 32.63
C SER A 21 23.86 -21.49 31.25
N GLN A 22 23.06 -21.40 30.20
CA GLN A 22 23.59 -21.25 28.86
C GLN A 22 23.62 -19.77 28.50
N ALA A 23 24.85 -19.34 28.21
CA ALA A 23 25.22 -18.02 27.78
C ALA A 23 24.24 -17.51 26.71
N PHE A 24 23.49 -16.48 27.10
CA PHE A 24 22.69 -15.65 26.21
C PHE A 24 23.57 -15.16 25.07
N ASP A 25 23.39 -15.75 23.89
CA ASP A 25 24.23 -15.50 22.72
C ASP A 25 24.01 -14.04 22.27
N ARG A 26 24.97 -13.21 22.65
CA ARG A 26 25.05 -11.75 22.46
C ARG A 26 25.21 -11.36 20.98
N LYS A 27 25.04 -12.30 20.04
CA LYS A 27 25.15 -12.09 18.59
C LYS A 27 23.82 -12.08 17.82
N GLN A 28 22.68 -12.40 18.43
CA GLN A 28 21.38 -12.41 17.73
C GLN A 28 20.71 -11.02 17.61
N GLN A 29 21.28 -9.96 18.20
CA GLN A 29 20.74 -8.58 18.17
C GLN A 29 21.40 -7.66 17.11
N ARG A 30 22.23 -8.19 16.21
CA ARG A 30 22.96 -7.39 15.19
C ARG A 30 22.48 -7.55 13.74
N GLY A 31 21.34 -8.19 13.49
CA GLY A 31 20.68 -8.12 12.19
C GLY A 31 19.94 -6.80 12.07
N GLY A 32 20.54 -5.79 11.42
CA GLY A 32 19.84 -4.56 11.04
C GLY A 32 18.79 -4.88 9.96
N TRP A 33 17.52 -4.69 10.29
CA TRP A 33 16.39 -4.96 9.41
C TRP A 33 16.03 -3.67 8.68
N ILE A 34 16.52 -3.48 7.47
CA ILE A 34 16.07 -2.35 6.64
C ILE A 34 14.75 -2.74 6.00
N THR A 35 13.63 -2.45 6.68
CA THR A 35 12.28 -2.60 6.12
C THR A 35 11.75 -1.24 5.68
N PHE A 36 11.63 -1.04 4.37
CA PHE A 36 11.14 0.18 3.75
C PHE A 36 9.60 0.18 3.64
N PRO A 37 8.88 1.19 4.17
CA PRO A 37 7.43 1.27 4.14
C PRO A 37 7.00 2.42 3.23
N PHE A 38 6.78 2.16 1.95
CA PHE A 38 6.06 3.14 1.15
C PHE A 38 4.90 2.60 0.37
N ILE A 39 4.75 1.29 0.22
CA ILE A 39 3.53 0.80 -0.42
C ILE A 39 3.01 -0.56 0.04
N ALA A 40 3.28 -0.92 1.30
CA ALA A 40 2.57 -2.01 1.97
C ALA A 40 2.45 -1.66 3.45
N GLY A 41 1.21 -1.53 3.93
CA GLY A 41 0.94 -1.73 5.34
C GLY A 41 1.22 -3.20 5.65
N SER A 42 2.35 -3.48 6.29
CA SER A 42 2.66 -4.81 6.80
C SER A 42 2.92 -4.70 8.30
N PHE A 43 2.05 -5.34 9.07
CA PHE A 43 2.21 -5.56 10.50
C PHE A 43 3.38 -6.53 10.73
N PRO A 44 4.18 -6.36 11.79
CA PRO A 44 5.14 -7.38 12.20
C PRO A 44 4.38 -8.63 12.69
N CYS A 45 4.68 -9.79 12.10
CA CYS A 45 4.32 -11.08 12.66
C CYS A 45 5.23 -11.38 13.85
N ASP A 46 4.90 -10.82 15.02
CA ASP A 46 5.44 -11.32 16.29
C ASP A 46 4.44 -12.34 16.86
N GLY A 47 4.75 -13.61 16.67
CA GLY A 47 4.00 -14.73 17.23
C GLY A 47 4.66 -16.04 16.87
N GLU A 48 5.45 -16.60 17.81
CA GLU A 48 5.94 -17.96 17.74
C GLU A 48 4.74 -18.93 17.68
N ALA A 49 4.44 -19.44 16.49
CA ALA A 49 3.70 -20.68 16.35
C ALA A 49 4.72 -21.82 16.34
N GLN A 50 4.81 -22.56 17.45
CA GLN A 50 5.53 -23.84 17.49
C GLN A 50 4.88 -24.78 16.45
N ALA A 51 5.55 -24.96 15.32
CA ALA A 51 5.19 -25.97 14.34
C ALA A 51 5.48 -27.35 14.95
N ALA A 52 4.43 -28.05 15.38
CA ALA A 52 4.52 -29.46 15.72
C ALA A 52 4.98 -30.24 14.47
N GLN A 53 6.11 -30.94 14.60
CA GLN A 53 6.66 -31.82 13.58
C GLN A 53 5.71 -33.02 13.40
N LEU A 54 5.03 -33.08 12.25
CA LEU A 54 4.33 -34.29 11.81
C LEU A 54 5.33 -35.30 11.24
N PRO A 55 5.22 -36.61 11.54
CA PRO A 55 6.13 -37.61 11.03
C PRO A 55 5.93 -37.82 9.52
N SER A 56 7.06 -37.82 8.81
CA SER A 56 7.20 -38.04 7.38
C SER A 56 6.62 -39.39 6.95
N GLN A 57 5.56 -39.37 6.14
CA GLN A 57 5.15 -40.52 5.33
C GLN A 57 5.69 -40.40 3.91
N ALA A 58 6.44 -41.44 3.52
CA ALA A 58 6.84 -41.88 2.18
C ALA A 58 7.16 -40.79 1.12
N PHE A 59 8.46 -40.59 0.90
CA PHE A 59 9.02 -39.86 -0.24
C PHE A 59 8.68 -40.58 -1.56
N ASP A 60 7.60 -40.16 -2.22
CA ASP A 60 7.53 -40.22 -3.67
C ASP A 60 8.52 -39.21 -4.24
N ARG A 61 9.36 -39.64 -5.18
CA ARG A 61 10.42 -38.89 -5.84
C ARG A 61 9.84 -37.78 -6.74
N LYS A 62 9.13 -36.81 -6.17
CA LYS A 62 8.65 -35.60 -6.85
C LYS A 62 9.81 -34.63 -6.94
N GLN A 63 10.21 -34.33 -8.17
CA GLN A 63 11.10 -33.25 -8.57
C GLN A 63 10.99 -32.06 -7.58
N GLN A 64 12.07 -31.75 -6.85
CA GLN A 64 12.10 -30.66 -5.87
C GLN A 64 11.81 -29.33 -6.60
N ARG A 65 10.55 -28.89 -6.57
CA ARG A 65 10.11 -27.58 -7.08
C ARG A 65 10.08 -26.56 -5.93
N GLY A 66 10.32 -25.29 -6.26
CA GLY A 66 10.46 -24.20 -5.29
C GLY A 66 11.92 -23.95 -4.88
N GLY A 67 12.10 -23.14 -3.84
CA GLY A 67 13.40 -22.71 -3.35
C GLY A 67 14.07 -21.62 -4.22
N TRP A 68 15.35 -21.37 -3.96
CA TRP A 68 16.09 -20.24 -4.51
C TRP A 68 16.24 -20.24 -6.04
N ILE A 69 16.02 -21.37 -6.72
CA ILE A 69 15.98 -21.43 -8.19
C ILE A 69 14.84 -20.60 -8.78
N THR A 70 13.77 -20.36 -8.01
CA THR A 70 12.61 -19.56 -8.42
C THR A 70 12.83 -18.06 -8.22
N PHE A 71 13.72 -17.68 -7.31
CA PHE A 71 13.99 -16.30 -6.93
C PHE A 71 14.31 -15.36 -8.11
N PRO A 72 15.24 -15.68 -9.04
CA PRO A 72 15.57 -14.76 -10.13
C PRO A 72 14.39 -14.49 -11.06
N PHE A 73 13.54 -15.48 -11.30
CA PHE A 73 12.32 -15.29 -12.11
C PHE A 73 11.35 -14.34 -11.42
N ILE A 74 11.09 -14.57 -10.13
CA ILE A 74 10.15 -13.74 -9.34
C ILE A 74 10.68 -12.32 -9.17
N ALA A 75 11.97 -12.17 -8.87
CA ALA A 75 12.61 -10.86 -8.70
C ALA A 75 12.63 -10.06 -10.01
N ALA A 76 12.97 -10.68 -11.14
CA ALA A 76 12.97 -10.00 -12.43
C ALA A 76 11.55 -9.63 -12.89
N THR A 77 10.55 -10.51 -12.67
CA THR A 77 9.14 -10.17 -12.90
C THR A 77 8.68 -9.00 -12.03
N MET A 78 9.03 -9.01 -10.74
CA MET A 78 8.73 -7.92 -9.81
C MET A 78 9.35 -6.60 -10.30
N ALA A 79 10.63 -6.62 -10.69
CA ALA A 79 11.31 -5.45 -11.23
C ALA A 79 10.62 -4.92 -12.51
N GLY A 80 10.34 -5.79 -13.48
CA GLY A 80 9.73 -5.41 -14.75
C GLY A 80 8.31 -4.84 -14.60
N LEU A 81 7.45 -5.51 -13.82
CA LEU A 81 6.08 -5.06 -13.58
C LEU A 81 6.04 -3.78 -12.73
N THR A 82 6.95 -3.63 -11.76
CA THR A 82 7.07 -2.40 -10.96
C THR A 82 7.56 -1.24 -11.80
N LEU A 83 8.55 -1.48 -12.68
CA LEU A 83 9.06 -0.45 -13.58
C LEU A 83 7.97 0.04 -14.53
N ALA A 84 7.20 -0.90 -15.11
CA ALA A 84 6.08 -0.61 -15.99
C ALA A 84 4.96 0.16 -15.28
N ALA A 85 4.61 -0.25 -14.05
CA ALA A 85 3.61 0.45 -13.26
C ALA A 85 4.08 1.85 -12.86
N GLY A 86 5.33 1.98 -12.43
CA GLY A 86 5.87 3.26 -11.97
C GLY A 86 5.85 4.36 -13.04
N GLY A 87 5.97 4.05 -14.34
CA GLY A 87 6.00 5.09 -15.38
C GLY A 87 4.67 5.84 -15.43
N TRP A 88 3.57 5.11 -15.62
CA TRP A 88 2.24 5.74 -15.67
C TRP A 88 1.77 6.25 -14.30
N VAL A 89 2.18 5.61 -13.20
CA VAL A 89 1.78 6.00 -11.84
C VAL A 89 2.48 7.28 -11.42
N ASN A 90 3.82 7.35 -11.51
CA ASN A 90 4.57 8.47 -10.93
C ASN A 90 4.34 9.80 -11.67
N ASN A 91 4.07 9.74 -12.97
CA ASN A 91 3.86 10.93 -13.80
C ASN A 91 2.39 11.19 -14.15
N PHE A 92 1.46 10.47 -13.51
CA PHE A 92 0.03 10.50 -13.80
C PHE A 92 -0.55 11.93 -13.85
N ILE A 93 -0.28 12.74 -12.83
CA ILE A 93 -0.84 14.09 -12.71
C ILE A 93 -0.33 15.00 -13.84
N VAL A 94 0.96 14.88 -14.17
CA VAL A 94 1.59 15.67 -15.25
C VAL A 94 1.00 15.26 -16.60
N PHE A 95 0.79 13.96 -16.83
CA PHE A 95 0.17 13.45 -18.06
C PHE A 95 -1.24 14.00 -18.26
N MET A 96 -2.07 13.97 -17.21
CA MET A 96 -3.45 14.47 -17.24
C MET A 96 -3.51 15.97 -17.56
N ILE A 97 -2.63 16.76 -16.96
CA ILE A 97 -2.57 18.20 -17.16
C ILE A 97 -2.02 18.52 -18.56
N GLY A 98 -0.86 17.94 -18.91
CA GLY A 98 -0.12 18.30 -20.11
C GLY A 98 -0.69 17.75 -21.42
N GLU A 99 -1.17 16.50 -21.44
CA GLU A 99 -1.65 15.86 -22.69
C GLU A 99 -3.17 15.94 -22.85
N PHE A 100 -3.93 16.05 -21.76
CA PHE A 100 -5.40 16.04 -21.80
C PHE A 100 -6.05 17.36 -21.37
N ASN A 101 -5.25 18.39 -21.06
CA ASN A 101 -5.72 19.72 -20.64
C ASN A 101 -6.69 19.64 -19.45
N VAL A 102 -6.52 18.66 -18.57
CA VAL A 102 -7.35 18.48 -17.37
C VAL A 102 -6.86 19.43 -16.28
N LYS A 103 -7.79 20.06 -15.56
CA LYS A 103 -7.45 20.99 -14.49
C LYS A 103 -6.64 20.27 -13.40
N SER A 104 -5.63 20.95 -12.87
CA SER A 104 -4.73 20.45 -11.82
C SER A 104 -5.44 19.83 -10.61
N ILE A 105 -6.54 20.43 -10.16
CA ILE A 105 -7.34 19.93 -9.03
C ILE A 105 -8.05 18.62 -9.39
N GLU A 106 -8.66 18.54 -10.58
CA GLU A 106 -9.35 17.34 -11.06
C GLU A 106 -8.36 16.19 -11.27
N ALA A 107 -7.18 16.46 -11.82
CA ALA A 107 -6.11 15.48 -11.99
C ALA A 107 -5.62 14.89 -10.65
N ALA A 108 -5.43 15.74 -9.64
CA ALA A 108 -5.05 15.30 -8.29
C ALA A 108 -6.16 14.49 -7.59
N GLN A 109 -7.42 14.88 -7.76
CA GLN A 109 -8.55 14.10 -7.25
C GLN A 109 -8.62 12.72 -7.88
N LEU A 110 -8.48 12.63 -9.21
CA LEU A 110 -8.48 11.36 -9.92
C LEU A 110 -7.30 10.48 -9.49
N TRP A 111 -6.12 11.06 -9.32
CA TRP A 111 -4.97 10.36 -8.77
C TRP A 111 -5.25 9.75 -7.39
N ASN A 112 -5.87 10.51 -6.49
CA ASN A 112 -6.22 10.02 -5.15
C ASN A 112 -7.23 8.86 -5.22
N VAL A 113 -8.19 8.91 -6.14
CA VAL A 113 -9.13 7.81 -6.40
C VAL A 113 -8.38 6.57 -6.89
N VAL A 114 -7.51 6.72 -7.90
CA VAL A 114 -6.69 5.64 -8.44
C VAL A 114 -5.83 4.99 -7.36
N ASN A 115 -5.12 5.80 -6.56
CA ASN A 115 -4.29 5.31 -5.46
C ASN A 115 -5.10 4.55 -4.39
N GLY A 116 -6.30 5.05 -4.05
CA GLY A 116 -7.24 4.36 -3.18
C GLY A 116 -7.69 3.02 -3.75
N CYS A 117 -8.06 2.99 -5.03
CA CYS A 117 -8.44 1.75 -5.72
C CYS A 117 -7.28 0.74 -5.74
N THR A 118 -6.07 1.15 -6.11
CA THR A 118 -4.87 0.29 -6.10
C THR A 118 -4.56 -0.28 -4.72
N SER A 119 -4.94 0.43 -3.65
CA SER A 119 -4.76 -0.03 -2.26
C SER A 119 -5.84 -1.03 -1.82
N MET A 120 -7.04 -0.99 -2.42
CA MET A 120 -8.16 -1.90 -2.10
C MET A 120 -8.22 -3.16 -2.97
N PHE A 121 -7.85 -3.05 -4.26
CA PHE A 121 -7.80 -4.18 -5.20
C PHE A 121 -7.06 -5.43 -4.71
N PRO A 122 -5.96 -5.32 -3.92
CA PRO A 122 -5.27 -6.47 -3.35
C PRO A 122 -6.17 -7.41 -2.55
N VAL A 123 -7.16 -6.87 -1.84
CA VAL A 123 -8.13 -7.68 -1.07
C VAL A 123 -8.95 -8.54 -2.03
N VAL A 124 -9.44 -7.95 -3.12
CA VAL A 124 -10.18 -8.65 -4.17
C VAL A 124 -9.27 -9.68 -4.86
N GLY A 125 -8.04 -9.29 -5.21
CA GLY A 125 -7.05 -10.16 -5.82
C GLY A 125 -6.73 -11.38 -4.95
N ALA A 126 -6.52 -11.18 -3.64
CA ALA A 126 -6.28 -12.25 -2.68
C ALA A 126 -7.49 -13.19 -2.55
N ILE A 127 -8.72 -12.65 -2.46
CA ILE A 127 -9.93 -13.48 -2.41
C ILE A 127 -10.04 -14.37 -3.65
N VAL A 128 -9.81 -13.80 -4.84
CA VAL A 128 -9.87 -14.55 -6.11
C VAL A 128 -8.76 -15.59 -6.21
N ALA A 129 -7.53 -15.24 -5.80
CA ALA A 129 -6.39 -16.14 -5.81
C ALA A 129 -6.60 -17.32 -4.84
N ASP A 130 -7.01 -17.03 -3.61
CA ASP A 130 -7.15 -18.04 -2.54
C ASP A 130 -8.39 -18.91 -2.70
N SER A 131 -9.43 -18.42 -3.38
CA SER A 131 -10.70 -19.14 -3.52
C SER A 131 -10.82 -19.94 -4.82
N PHE A 132 -10.27 -19.44 -5.95
CA PHE A 132 -10.58 -20.00 -7.26
C PHE A 132 -9.35 -20.25 -8.13
N LEU A 133 -8.53 -19.23 -8.39
CA LEU A 133 -7.58 -19.24 -9.51
C LEU A 133 -6.14 -19.59 -9.12
N GLY A 134 -5.77 -19.41 -7.86
CA GLY A 134 -4.38 -19.48 -7.38
C GLY A 134 -3.55 -18.24 -7.74
N ASN A 135 -2.47 -18.01 -6.97
CA ASN A 135 -1.62 -16.83 -7.13
C ASN A 135 -1.01 -16.71 -8.54
N PHE A 136 -0.53 -17.82 -9.12
CA PHE A 136 0.09 -17.82 -10.45
C PHE A 136 -0.85 -17.30 -11.54
N THR A 137 -2.08 -17.81 -11.59
CA THR A 137 -3.08 -17.42 -12.60
C THR A 137 -3.50 -15.97 -12.45
N VAL A 138 -3.70 -15.51 -11.20
CA VAL A 138 -4.07 -14.10 -10.92
C VAL A 138 -2.96 -13.16 -11.38
N ILE A 139 -1.69 -13.48 -11.13
CA ILE A 139 -0.55 -12.67 -11.61
C ILE A 139 -0.57 -12.55 -13.13
N CYS A 140 -0.75 -13.66 -13.85
CA CYS A 140 -0.79 -13.65 -15.32
C CYS A 140 -1.95 -12.78 -15.84
N ILE A 141 -3.17 -12.99 -15.34
CA ILE A 141 -4.35 -12.23 -15.75
C ILE A 141 -4.18 -10.74 -15.43
N SER A 142 -3.73 -10.40 -14.22
CA SER A 142 -3.50 -9.01 -13.82
C SER A 142 -2.39 -8.35 -14.62
N SER A 143 -1.32 -9.08 -14.98
CA SER A 143 -0.27 -8.54 -15.86
C SER A 143 -0.80 -8.23 -17.25
N LEU A 144 -1.69 -9.07 -17.81
CA LEU A 144 -2.36 -8.81 -19.10
C LEU A 144 -3.27 -7.58 -19.04
N PHE A 145 -4.05 -7.41 -17.96
CA PHE A 145 -4.85 -6.20 -17.75
C PHE A 145 -3.98 -4.95 -17.64
N SER A 146 -2.84 -5.04 -16.92
CA SER A 146 -1.88 -3.95 -16.83
C SER A 146 -1.28 -3.60 -18.19
N LEU A 147 -0.89 -4.61 -18.98
CA LEU A 147 -0.35 -4.43 -20.32
C LEU A 147 -1.38 -3.76 -21.25
N LEU A 148 -2.63 -4.21 -21.24
CA LEU A 148 -3.70 -3.61 -22.04
C LEU A 148 -3.94 -2.15 -21.66
N GLY A 149 -3.94 -1.83 -20.35
CA GLY A 149 -4.04 -0.45 -19.87
C GLY A 149 -2.89 0.43 -20.36
N ILE A 150 -1.64 -0.06 -20.27
CA ILE A 150 -0.46 0.68 -20.73
C ILE A 150 -0.46 0.86 -22.25
N ILE A 151 -0.88 -0.15 -23.02
CA ILE A 151 -1.02 -0.04 -24.48
C ILE A 151 -2.07 1.02 -24.84
N LEU A 152 -3.19 1.09 -24.13
CA LEU A 152 -4.18 2.13 -24.37
C LEU A 152 -3.64 3.52 -24.02
N LEU A 153 -2.86 3.68 -22.94
CA LEU A 153 -2.18 4.94 -22.63
C LEU A 153 -1.17 5.32 -23.72
N LEU A 154 -0.41 4.35 -24.24
CA LEU A 154 0.50 4.54 -25.35
C LEU A 154 -0.26 5.03 -26.60
N LEU A 155 -1.37 4.39 -26.95
CA LEU A 155 -2.21 4.79 -28.10
C LEU A 155 -2.78 6.20 -27.90
N CYS A 156 -3.25 6.54 -26.70
CA CYS A 156 -3.69 7.89 -26.33
C CYS A 156 -2.60 8.94 -26.56
N SER A 157 -1.34 8.61 -26.26
CA SER A 157 -0.21 9.54 -26.41
C SER A 157 0.37 9.65 -27.84
N THR A 158 0.10 8.67 -28.70
CA THR A 158 0.72 8.56 -30.04
C THR A 158 -0.25 8.85 -31.18
N ILE A 159 -1.55 8.67 -30.97
CA ILE A 159 -2.59 8.93 -31.97
C ILE A 159 -3.22 10.29 -31.67
N ASP A 160 -3.03 11.25 -32.56
CA ASP A 160 -3.54 12.62 -32.39
C ASP A 160 -5.07 12.69 -32.28
N SER A 161 -5.81 11.74 -32.88
CA SER A 161 -7.27 11.68 -32.72
C SER A 161 -7.73 11.29 -31.31
N LEU A 162 -6.86 10.67 -30.50
CA LEU A 162 -7.17 10.20 -29.14
C LEU A 162 -6.78 11.20 -28.04
N ARG A 163 -6.20 12.35 -28.40
CA ARG A 163 -5.86 13.44 -27.48
C ARG A 163 -6.38 14.80 -27.99
N PRO A 164 -6.61 15.78 -27.11
CA PRO A 164 -6.91 17.14 -27.55
C PRO A 164 -5.73 17.73 -28.35
N PRO A 165 -5.99 18.74 -29.21
CA PRO A 165 -4.93 19.45 -29.89
C PRO A 165 -4.02 20.17 -28.87
N PRO A 166 -2.71 20.31 -29.17
CA PRO A 166 -1.78 21.02 -28.30
C PRO A 166 -2.22 22.48 -28.12
N CYS A 167 -2.05 23.00 -26.92
CA CYS A 167 -2.39 24.40 -26.65
C CYS A 167 -1.33 25.35 -27.21
N ASP A 168 -1.77 26.35 -27.97
CA ASP A 168 -0.91 27.46 -28.37
C ASP A 168 -0.73 28.44 -27.20
N GLN A 169 0.50 28.55 -26.70
CA GLN A 169 0.85 29.50 -25.62
C GLN A 169 0.71 30.98 -26.02
N ASN A 170 0.53 31.27 -27.32
CA ASN A 170 0.49 32.62 -27.89
C ASN A 170 -0.89 33.04 -28.42
N GLY A 171 -1.94 32.21 -28.25
CA GLY A 171 -3.29 32.49 -28.74
C GLY A 171 -4.21 33.09 -27.66
N PRO A 172 -5.19 33.94 -28.00
CA PRO A 172 -6.12 34.55 -27.05
C PRO A 172 -7.22 33.59 -26.54
N THR A 173 -7.11 32.29 -26.82
CA THR A 173 -8.15 31.28 -26.53
C THR A 173 -7.63 30.23 -25.55
N SER A 174 -8.34 30.08 -24.43
CA SER A 174 -8.18 28.98 -23.48
C SER A 174 -8.07 27.62 -24.16
N CYS A 175 -7.11 26.78 -23.72
CA CYS A 175 -6.94 25.39 -24.15
C CYS A 175 -8.25 24.65 -24.38
N ILE A 176 -8.36 23.95 -25.52
CA ILE A 176 -9.52 23.10 -25.81
C ILE A 176 -9.46 21.87 -24.88
N THR A 177 -10.50 21.69 -24.08
CA THR A 177 -10.66 20.52 -23.20
C THR A 177 -10.88 19.24 -24.01
N ALA A 178 -10.35 18.12 -23.54
CA ALA A 178 -10.53 16.81 -24.17
C ALA A 178 -12.02 16.46 -24.39
N SER A 179 -12.31 15.83 -25.53
CA SER A 179 -13.66 15.35 -25.83
C SER A 179 -14.09 14.21 -24.91
N ARG A 180 -15.40 13.99 -24.77
CA ARG A 180 -15.94 12.90 -23.92
C ARG A 180 -15.42 11.52 -24.31
N LEU A 181 -15.23 11.26 -25.61
CA LEU A 181 -14.70 9.99 -26.11
C LEU A 181 -13.23 9.80 -25.74
N GLN A 182 -12.41 10.84 -25.90
CA GLN A 182 -10.99 10.82 -25.52
C GLN A 182 -10.82 10.55 -24.02
N LEU A 183 -11.58 11.26 -23.17
CA LEU A 183 -11.59 11.03 -21.73
C LEU A 183 -12.10 9.63 -21.35
N SER A 184 -13.10 9.11 -22.05
CA SER A 184 -13.63 7.76 -21.78
C SER A 184 -12.59 6.68 -22.05
N ILE A 185 -11.84 6.80 -23.16
CA ILE A 185 -10.76 5.86 -23.51
C ILE A 185 -9.63 5.97 -22.48
N LEU A 186 -9.25 7.20 -22.09
CA LEU A 186 -8.25 7.44 -21.05
C LEU A 186 -8.64 6.80 -19.72
N TYR A 187 -9.87 7.00 -19.25
CA TYR A 187 -10.34 6.41 -17.99
C TYR A 187 -10.43 4.88 -18.06
N LEU A 188 -10.77 4.32 -19.21
CA LEU A 188 -10.71 2.87 -19.43
C LEU A 188 -9.26 2.37 -19.30
N ALA A 189 -8.30 3.06 -19.93
CA ALA A 189 -6.88 2.72 -19.87
C ALA A 189 -6.36 2.72 -18.41
N ILE A 190 -6.65 3.80 -17.67
CA ILE A 190 -6.28 3.95 -16.26
C ILE A 190 -6.92 2.86 -15.40
N THR A 191 -8.20 2.55 -15.62
CA THR A 191 -8.91 1.50 -14.85
C THR A 191 -8.28 0.13 -15.07
N LEU A 192 -7.97 -0.23 -16.31
CA LEU A 192 -7.31 -1.51 -16.65
C LEU A 192 -5.91 -1.59 -16.04
N ALA A 193 -5.13 -0.51 -16.13
CA ALA A 193 -3.80 -0.42 -15.51
C ALA A 193 -3.87 -0.55 -13.98
N THR A 194 -4.87 0.07 -13.35
CA THR A 194 -5.13 0.01 -11.90
C THR A 194 -5.47 -1.40 -11.43
N ILE A 195 -6.37 -2.10 -12.15
CA ILE A 195 -6.74 -3.50 -11.87
C ILE A 195 -5.50 -4.40 -11.95
N GLY A 196 -4.69 -4.22 -12.99
CA GLY A 196 -3.49 -5.02 -13.20
C GLY A 196 -2.42 -4.79 -12.13
N LEU A 197 -2.20 -3.54 -11.74
CA LEU A 197 -1.28 -3.18 -10.64
C LEU A 197 -1.75 -3.75 -9.30
N GLY A 198 -3.03 -3.59 -8.97
CA GLY A 198 -3.59 -4.07 -7.71
C GLY A 198 -3.50 -5.59 -7.55
N GLY A 199 -3.74 -6.34 -8.63
CA GLY A 199 -3.70 -7.80 -8.61
C GLY A 199 -2.29 -8.39 -8.54
N THR A 200 -1.31 -7.82 -9.24
CA THR A 200 0.08 -8.33 -9.28
C THR A 200 0.87 -8.05 -8.01
N ARG A 201 0.69 -6.86 -7.42
CA ARG A 201 1.54 -6.34 -6.34
C ARG A 201 1.66 -7.22 -5.10
N PHE A 202 0.59 -7.90 -4.70
CA PHE A 202 0.58 -8.70 -3.46
C PHE A 202 0.63 -10.21 -3.74
N THR A 203 0.12 -10.64 -4.90
CA THR A 203 0.13 -12.05 -5.28
C THR A 203 1.53 -12.54 -5.64
N ILE A 204 2.40 -11.70 -6.19
CA ILE A 204 3.80 -12.07 -6.47
C ILE A 204 4.57 -12.31 -5.17
N GLY A 205 4.41 -11.45 -4.17
CA GLY A 205 5.01 -11.63 -2.84
C GLY A 205 4.54 -12.91 -2.17
N ALA A 206 3.22 -13.17 -2.17
CA ALA A 206 2.64 -14.39 -1.63
C ALA A 206 3.15 -15.65 -2.36
N LEU A 207 3.13 -15.65 -3.70
CA LEU A 207 3.65 -16.76 -4.50
C LEU A 207 5.13 -17.03 -4.23
N GLY A 208 5.94 -15.97 -4.04
CA GLY A 208 7.36 -16.12 -3.73
C GLY A 208 7.62 -16.67 -2.34
N ALA A 209 6.87 -16.22 -1.33
CA ALA A 209 6.95 -16.79 0.02
C ALA A 209 6.58 -18.27 0.05
N ASP A 210 5.56 -18.67 -0.72
CA ASP A 210 5.11 -20.05 -0.91
C ASP A 210 6.18 -20.99 -1.50
N GLN A 211 7.27 -20.46 -2.04
CA GLN A 211 8.39 -21.26 -2.58
C GLN A 211 9.32 -21.79 -1.48
N PHE A 212 9.22 -21.29 -0.24
CA PHE A 212 10.12 -21.62 0.86
C PHE A 212 9.35 -22.17 2.06
N ASP A 213 9.84 -23.26 2.66
CA ASP A 213 9.27 -23.86 3.87
C ASP A 213 9.85 -23.27 5.17
N ASP A 214 11.09 -22.80 5.13
CA ASP A 214 11.78 -22.22 6.30
C ASP A 214 11.45 -20.71 6.43
N PRO A 215 10.89 -20.26 7.57
CA PRO A 215 10.66 -18.84 7.86
C PRO A 215 11.89 -17.94 7.67
N ARG A 216 13.10 -18.46 7.91
CA ARG A 216 14.35 -17.70 7.71
C ARG A 216 14.57 -17.37 6.23
N HIS A 217 14.31 -18.33 5.34
CA HIS A 217 14.40 -18.12 3.90
C HIS A 217 13.28 -17.23 3.38
N GLN A 218 12.06 -17.34 3.93
CA GLN A 218 10.97 -16.41 3.63
C GLN A 218 11.32 -14.96 4.00
N GLY A 219 11.89 -14.73 5.19
CA GLY A 219 12.35 -13.40 5.61
C GLY A 219 13.43 -12.83 4.69
N SER A 220 14.42 -13.65 4.31
CA SER A 220 15.45 -13.23 3.35
C SER A 220 14.88 -12.94 1.97
N PHE A 221 13.89 -13.71 1.51
CA PHE A 221 13.17 -13.46 0.26
C PHE A 221 12.48 -12.09 0.30
N PHE A 222 11.75 -11.78 1.37
CA PHE A 222 11.05 -10.49 1.50
C PHE A 222 12.01 -9.30 1.53
N ASN A 223 13.19 -9.42 2.15
CA ASN A 223 14.20 -8.36 2.11
C ASN A 223 14.65 -8.06 0.68
N TRP A 224 14.99 -9.10 -0.10
CA TRP A 224 15.38 -8.95 -1.50
C TRP A 224 14.24 -8.48 -2.40
N TYR A 225 13.03 -8.96 -2.14
CA TYR A 225 11.80 -8.54 -2.81
C TYR A 225 11.57 -7.04 -2.65
N LEU A 226 11.62 -6.54 -1.41
CA LEU A 226 11.46 -5.11 -1.12
C LEU A 226 12.57 -4.29 -1.74
N PHE A 227 13.83 -4.73 -1.61
CA PHE A 227 14.97 -4.05 -2.24
C PHE A 227 14.78 -3.89 -3.75
N THR A 228 14.35 -4.96 -4.42
CA THR A 228 14.08 -4.96 -5.87
C THR A 228 12.92 -4.04 -6.23
N LEU A 229 11.82 -4.10 -5.48
CA LEU A 229 10.64 -3.25 -5.64
C LEU A 229 11.01 -1.76 -5.56
N TYR A 230 11.74 -1.33 -4.52
CA TYR A 230 12.11 0.07 -4.34
C TYR A 230 13.13 0.56 -5.37
N THR A 231 14.10 -0.29 -5.73
CA THR A 231 15.08 0.05 -6.77
C THR A 231 14.38 0.24 -8.12
N ALA A 232 13.49 -0.68 -8.51
CA ALA A 232 12.71 -0.56 -9.74
C ALA A 232 11.78 0.66 -9.73
N SER A 233 11.15 0.96 -8.59
CA SER A 233 10.30 2.15 -8.42
C SER A 233 11.11 3.45 -8.55
N ALA A 234 12.33 3.51 -7.98
CA ALA A 234 13.21 4.68 -8.10
C ALA A 234 13.73 4.89 -9.53
N ILE A 235 14.11 3.80 -10.22
CA ILE A 235 14.50 3.85 -11.65
C ILE A 235 13.32 4.35 -12.48
N SER A 236 12.12 3.84 -12.22
CA SER A 236 10.92 4.26 -12.94
C SER A 236 10.60 5.74 -12.71
N ALA A 237 10.57 6.18 -11.44
CA ALA A 237 10.32 7.58 -11.07
C ALA A 237 11.39 8.57 -11.59
N THR A 238 12.57 8.10 -11.98
CA THR A 238 13.64 8.94 -12.55
C THR A 238 13.75 8.77 -14.06
N ALA A 239 14.28 7.64 -14.52
CA ALA A 239 14.65 7.43 -15.91
C ALA A 239 13.44 7.35 -16.85
N VAL A 240 12.38 6.64 -16.45
CA VAL A 240 11.17 6.52 -17.29
C VAL A 240 10.43 7.85 -17.33
N VAL A 241 10.22 8.48 -16.18
CA VAL A 241 9.60 9.82 -16.09
C VAL A 241 10.42 10.87 -16.86
N TYR A 242 11.75 10.77 -16.87
CA TYR A 242 12.59 11.67 -17.68
C TYR A 242 12.34 11.50 -19.18
N VAL A 243 12.20 10.26 -19.67
CA VAL A 243 11.85 9.98 -21.07
C VAL A 243 10.45 10.49 -21.40
N GLU A 244 9.48 10.33 -20.50
CA GLU A 244 8.12 10.85 -20.66
C GLU A 244 8.11 12.38 -20.81
N ASP A 245 8.78 13.11 -19.91
CA ASP A 245 8.76 14.58 -19.87
C ASP A 245 9.67 15.25 -20.92
N ASN A 246 10.82 14.64 -21.28
CA ASN A 246 11.85 15.29 -22.11
C ASN A 246 12.03 14.69 -23.51
N VAL A 247 11.55 13.46 -23.76
CA VAL A 247 11.68 12.80 -25.07
C VAL A 247 10.31 12.69 -25.73
N SER A 248 9.43 11.84 -25.19
CA SER A 248 8.01 11.80 -25.51
C SER A 248 7.27 10.80 -24.61
N TRP A 249 5.99 11.06 -24.37
CA TRP A 249 5.07 10.14 -23.71
C TRP A 249 4.99 8.78 -24.40
N GLY A 250 5.02 8.76 -25.74
CA GLY A 250 4.99 7.52 -26.51
C GLY A 250 6.19 6.61 -26.24
N TRP A 251 7.40 7.16 -26.13
CA TRP A 251 8.57 6.37 -25.76
C TRP A 251 8.51 5.91 -24.30
N GLY A 252 8.04 6.77 -23.39
CA GLY A 252 7.86 6.42 -21.97
C GLY A 252 6.91 5.24 -21.75
N PHE A 253 5.70 5.32 -22.29
CA PHE A 253 4.73 4.22 -22.22
C PHE A 253 5.16 2.99 -23.04
N GLY A 254 5.90 3.18 -24.13
CA GLY A 254 6.51 2.09 -24.89
C GLY A 254 7.50 1.28 -24.04
N ILE A 255 8.38 1.96 -23.28
CA ILE A 255 9.29 1.32 -22.31
C ILE A 255 8.49 0.57 -21.25
N CYS A 256 7.42 1.17 -20.73
CA CYS A 256 6.55 0.51 -19.74
C CYS A 256 5.89 -0.76 -20.30
N ALA A 257 5.37 -0.71 -21.52
CA ALA A 257 4.75 -1.86 -22.18
C ALA A 257 5.78 -2.99 -22.40
N ALA A 258 6.97 -2.64 -22.90
CA ALA A 258 8.06 -3.60 -23.09
C ALA A 258 8.49 -4.25 -21.76
N ALA A 259 8.65 -3.45 -20.71
CA ALA A 259 9.01 -3.95 -19.37
C ALA A 259 7.95 -4.90 -18.80
N ASN A 260 6.67 -4.62 -19.03
CA ASN A 260 5.58 -5.51 -18.61
C ASN A 260 5.61 -6.84 -19.38
N VAL A 261 5.73 -6.80 -20.72
CA VAL A 261 5.85 -8.00 -21.57
C VAL A 261 7.03 -8.86 -21.15
N VAL A 262 8.20 -8.25 -20.95
CA VAL A 262 9.41 -8.96 -20.51
C VAL A 262 9.21 -9.55 -19.12
N GLY A 263 8.66 -8.79 -18.18
CA GLY A 263 8.37 -9.26 -16.82
C GLY A 263 7.42 -10.47 -16.80
N LEU A 264 6.35 -10.44 -17.61
CA LEU A 264 5.41 -11.54 -17.77
C LEU A 264 6.02 -12.75 -18.47
N ALA A 265 6.81 -12.54 -19.53
CA ALA A 265 7.50 -13.63 -20.23
C ALA A 265 8.47 -14.38 -19.31
N ILE A 266 9.26 -13.63 -18.52
CA ILE A 266 10.15 -14.20 -17.50
C ILE A 266 9.32 -14.98 -16.46
N PHE A 267 8.21 -14.41 -16.00
CA PHE A 267 7.35 -15.06 -15.02
C PHE A 267 6.85 -16.43 -15.51
N VAL A 268 6.31 -16.48 -16.73
CA VAL A 268 5.77 -17.69 -17.35
C VAL A 268 6.88 -18.70 -17.64
N SER A 269 8.08 -18.25 -18.03
CA SER A 269 9.23 -19.14 -18.23
C SER A 269 9.66 -19.87 -16.96
N GLY A 270 9.41 -19.27 -15.79
CA GLY A 270 9.67 -19.84 -14.47
C GLY A 270 8.65 -20.91 -14.03
N SER A 271 7.53 -21.07 -14.74
CA SER A 271 6.40 -21.93 -14.35
C SER A 271 6.77 -23.38 -14.01
N ARG A 272 7.77 -23.95 -14.70
CA ARG A 272 8.26 -25.32 -14.44
C ARG A 272 9.01 -25.48 -13.11
N PHE A 273 9.57 -24.38 -12.58
CA PHE A 273 10.34 -24.36 -11.35
C PHE A 273 9.49 -24.04 -10.11
N TYR A 274 8.37 -23.33 -10.31
CA TYR A 274 7.48 -22.97 -9.21
C TYR A 274 6.84 -24.21 -8.57
N ARG A 275 6.75 -24.16 -7.25
CA ARG A 275 6.00 -25.11 -6.44
C ARG A 275 4.50 -24.79 -6.59
N PRO A 276 3.69 -25.75 -7.07
CA PRO A 276 2.25 -25.55 -7.17
C PRO A 276 1.61 -25.59 -5.78
N VAL A 277 1.03 -24.47 -5.36
CA VAL A 277 0.23 -24.38 -4.12
C VAL A 277 -1.25 -24.42 -4.50
N LYS A 278 -2.00 -25.35 -3.91
CA LYS A 278 -3.44 -25.43 -4.12
C LYS A 278 -4.15 -24.36 -3.27
N PRO A 279 -5.13 -23.62 -3.84
CA PRO A 279 -5.93 -22.67 -3.08
C PRO A 279 -6.62 -23.37 -1.88
N LYS A 280 -6.43 -22.84 -0.67
CA LYS A 280 -7.00 -23.39 0.58
C LYS A 280 -8.33 -22.72 0.99
N GLY A 281 -8.84 -21.80 0.16
CA GLY A 281 -9.97 -20.94 0.45
C GLY A 281 -9.53 -19.63 1.12
N SER A 282 -10.27 -18.55 0.87
CA SER A 282 -9.92 -17.23 1.43
C SER A 282 -10.37 -17.10 2.89
N PRO A 283 -9.50 -16.62 3.81
CA PRO A 283 -9.88 -16.31 5.20
C PRO A 283 -11.08 -15.35 5.30
N PHE A 284 -11.21 -14.40 4.36
CA PHE A 284 -12.33 -13.48 4.30
C PHE A 284 -13.69 -14.19 4.13
N THR A 285 -13.72 -15.30 3.39
CA THR A 285 -14.95 -16.10 3.25
C THR A 285 -15.32 -16.80 4.55
N GLY A 286 -14.33 -17.22 5.35
CA GLY A 286 -14.54 -17.77 6.69
C GLY A 286 -15.15 -16.73 7.64
N LEU A 287 -14.61 -15.51 7.64
CA LEU A 287 -15.13 -14.41 8.44
C LEU A 287 -16.56 -14.01 8.03
N ALA A 288 -16.85 -13.97 6.71
CA ALA A 288 -18.18 -13.70 6.20
C ALA A 288 -19.19 -14.79 6.63
N ARG A 289 -18.79 -16.07 6.61
CA ARG A 289 -19.63 -17.18 7.09
C ARG A 289 -20.00 -17.02 8.56
N VAL A 290 -19.07 -16.57 9.42
CA VAL A 290 -19.37 -16.32 10.85
C VAL A 290 -20.48 -15.29 11.00
N VAL A 291 -20.42 -14.17 10.27
CA VAL A 291 -21.46 -13.13 10.31
C VAL A 291 -22.80 -13.69 9.86
N VAL A 292 -22.83 -14.38 8.72
CA VAL A 292 -24.06 -14.97 8.16
C VAL A 292 -24.65 -16.01 9.12
N ALA A 293 -23.83 -16.92 9.65
CA ALA A 293 -24.26 -17.96 10.58
C ALA A 293 -24.80 -17.36 11.90
N ALA A 294 -24.15 -16.32 12.44
CA ALA A 294 -24.62 -15.64 13.65
C ALA A 294 -25.98 -14.97 13.42
N VAL A 295 -26.20 -14.34 12.26
CA VAL A 295 -27.48 -13.73 11.88
C VAL A 295 -28.57 -14.79 11.68
N GLN A 296 -28.27 -15.90 11.00
CA GLN A 296 -29.22 -17.00 10.84
C GLN A 296 -29.61 -17.63 12.19
N LYS A 297 -28.68 -17.72 13.13
CA LYS A 297 -28.91 -18.26 14.49
C LYS A 297 -29.29 -17.19 15.51
N ARG A 298 -29.76 -16.00 15.08
CA ARG A 298 -30.07 -14.87 15.99
C ARG A 298 -31.15 -15.15 17.03
N ASN A 299 -32.01 -16.14 16.81
CA ASN A 299 -33.07 -16.52 17.74
C ASN A 299 -32.64 -17.66 18.69
N VAL A 300 -31.44 -18.21 18.53
CA VAL A 300 -30.94 -19.31 19.37
C VAL A 300 -30.33 -18.74 20.66
N VAL A 301 -30.66 -19.38 21.78
CA VAL A 301 -30.12 -19.02 23.10
C VAL A 301 -28.65 -19.42 23.15
N VAL A 302 -27.81 -18.49 23.61
CA VAL A 302 -26.36 -18.71 23.75
C VAL A 302 -26.14 -19.64 24.95
N SER A 303 -25.45 -20.77 24.75
CA SER A 303 -25.10 -21.67 25.85
C SER A 303 -23.90 -21.17 26.65
N SER A 304 -23.84 -21.55 27.93
CA SER A 304 -22.68 -21.33 28.80
C SER A 304 -21.69 -22.51 28.79
N LYS A 305 -22.06 -23.65 28.21
CA LYS A 305 -21.23 -24.86 28.16
C LYS A 305 -20.32 -24.85 26.94
N SER A 306 -19.03 -25.14 27.13
CA SER A 306 -18.03 -25.20 26.04
C SER A 306 -18.27 -26.35 25.06
N GLU A 307 -18.93 -27.42 25.50
CA GLU A 307 -19.25 -28.62 24.72
C GLU A 307 -20.29 -28.37 23.61
N ASP A 308 -21.11 -27.32 23.77
CA ASP A 308 -22.16 -26.97 22.81
C ASP A 308 -21.61 -26.22 21.59
N TYR A 309 -20.31 -25.90 21.58
CA TYR A 309 -19.66 -25.17 20.50
C TYR A 309 -18.82 -26.10 19.62
N TYR A 310 -18.93 -25.92 18.31
CA TYR A 310 -18.17 -26.69 17.34
C TYR A 310 -16.69 -26.30 17.35
N ASN A 311 -15.88 -27.19 17.91
CA ASN A 311 -14.43 -27.20 17.78
C ASN A 311 -14.04 -28.30 16.81
N ARG A 312 -13.20 -27.98 15.82
CA ARG A 312 -12.64 -28.99 14.92
C ARG A 312 -11.67 -29.84 15.74
N ALA A 313 -11.99 -31.12 15.95
CA ALA A 313 -11.00 -32.08 16.41
C ALA A 313 -9.99 -32.27 15.28
N ASP A 314 -8.75 -31.80 15.46
CA ASP A 314 -7.68 -32.19 14.55
C ASP A 314 -7.39 -33.69 14.74
N ASN A 315 -7.20 -34.40 13.62
CA ASN A 315 -6.91 -35.84 13.56
C ASN A 315 -5.50 -36.18 14.08
N GLY A 316 -5.14 -35.70 15.27
CA GLY A 316 -3.88 -35.94 15.95
C GLY A 316 -4.09 -35.61 17.43
N GLY A 317 -4.36 -36.63 18.22
CA GLY A 317 -4.81 -36.52 19.61
C GLY A 317 -3.92 -35.62 20.47
N VAL A 318 -4.41 -34.41 20.71
CA VAL A 318 -4.31 -33.72 22.00
C VAL A 318 -5.66 -33.05 22.17
N ASN A 319 -6.35 -33.35 23.27
CA ASN A 319 -7.52 -32.60 23.70
C ASN A 319 -7.11 -31.13 23.85
N LEU A 320 -7.26 -30.33 22.78
CA LEU A 320 -7.28 -28.88 22.86
C LEU A 320 -8.42 -28.57 23.82
N VAL A 321 -8.04 -28.19 25.05
CA VAL A 321 -8.94 -27.74 26.11
C VAL A 321 -10.03 -26.90 25.45
N ALA A 322 -11.28 -27.37 25.54
CA ALA A 322 -12.41 -26.75 24.87
C ALA A 322 -12.43 -25.26 25.25
N ALA A 323 -11.97 -24.41 24.33
CA ALA A 323 -11.80 -23.00 24.63
C ALA A 323 -13.17 -22.43 24.97
N THR A 324 -13.32 -21.88 26.18
CA THR A 324 -14.56 -21.21 26.55
C THR A 324 -14.72 -19.95 25.69
N PRO A 325 -15.85 -19.75 25.01
CA PRO A 325 -16.05 -18.59 24.14
C PRO A 325 -15.88 -17.28 24.91
N THR A 326 -15.21 -16.29 24.32
CA THR A 326 -15.01 -14.98 24.96
C THR A 326 -16.35 -14.27 25.15
N GLY A 327 -16.54 -13.62 26.31
CA GLY A 327 -17.78 -12.92 26.67
C GLY A 327 -18.08 -11.62 25.90
N ALA A 328 -17.11 -11.06 25.17
CA ALA A 328 -17.37 -9.93 24.29
C ALA A 328 -17.99 -10.39 22.97
N PHE A 329 -18.92 -9.59 22.42
CA PHE A 329 -19.66 -9.90 21.20
C PHE A 329 -20.35 -11.28 21.25
N LYS A 330 -21.05 -11.59 22.36
CA LYS A 330 -21.72 -12.89 22.59
C LYS A 330 -22.64 -13.33 21.44
N PHE A 331 -23.20 -12.38 20.71
CA PHE A 331 -24.00 -12.64 19.52
C PHE A 331 -23.25 -13.52 18.49
N LEU A 332 -21.95 -13.28 18.28
CA LEU A 332 -21.14 -14.02 17.30
C LEU A 332 -20.91 -15.48 17.72
N ASN A 333 -20.98 -15.79 19.02
CA ASN A 333 -20.85 -17.17 19.52
C ASN A 333 -21.91 -18.08 18.92
N ARG A 334 -23.07 -17.53 18.57
CA ARG A 334 -24.17 -18.27 17.93
C ARG A 334 -23.73 -18.97 16.64
N ALA A 335 -22.77 -18.43 15.91
CA ALA A 335 -22.26 -19.03 14.68
C ALA A 335 -21.58 -20.39 14.90
N ALA A 336 -20.95 -20.59 16.06
CA ALA A 336 -20.26 -21.83 16.43
C ALA A 336 -21.13 -22.78 17.26
N LEU A 337 -22.34 -22.39 17.66
CA LEU A 337 -23.22 -23.22 18.47
C LEU A 337 -23.78 -24.39 17.65
N LEU A 338 -23.69 -25.61 18.17
CA LEU A 338 -24.27 -26.79 17.54
C LEU A 338 -25.80 -26.73 17.56
N THR A 339 -26.42 -27.10 16.44
CA THR A 339 -27.88 -27.21 16.30
C THR A 339 -28.19 -28.45 15.47
N GLU A 340 -29.34 -29.07 15.69
CA GLU A 340 -29.73 -30.30 14.98
C GLU A 340 -29.62 -30.15 13.45
N GLY A 341 -28.96 -31.11 12.81
CA GLY A 341 -28.76 -31.16 11.35
C GLY A 341 -27.63 -30.27 10.80
N ASP A 342 -26.81 -29.66 11.66
CA ASP A 342 -25.65 -28.85 11.22
C ASP A 342 -24.37 -29.68 11.02
N THR A 343 -24.29 -30.87 11.62
CA THR A 343 -23.20 -31.84 11.46
C THR A 343 -23.70 -33.09 10.74
N LYS A 344 -22.86 -33.64 9.87
CA LYS A 344 -23.05 -34.96 9.28
C LYS A 344 -22.73 -36.05 10.32
N PRO A 345 -23.12 -37.32 10.10
CA PRO A 345 -22.80 -38.43 10.99
C PRO A 345 -21.29 -38.65 11.21
N ASP A 346 -20.45 -38.13 10.30
CA ASP A 346 -18.99 -38.17 10.34
C ASP A 346 -18.37 -37.03 11.18
N GLY A 347 -19.18 -36.18 11.83
CA GLY A 347 -18.72 -35.02 12.60
C GLY A 347 -18.27 -33.81 11.75
N SER A 348 -18.36 -33.91 10.41
CA SER A 348 -18.07 -32.79 9.51
C SER A 348 -19.26 -31.83 9.39
N ILE A 349 -18.97 -30.58 9.02
CA ILE A 349 -19.99 -29.55 8.85
C ILE A 349 -20.90 -29.90 7.65
N ALA A 350 -22.19 -30.11 7.90
CA ALA A 350 -23.18 -30.35 6.86
C ALA A 350 -23.55 -29.08 6.09
N LYS A 351 -23.61 -27.93 6.79
CA LYS A 351 -23.98 -26.62 6.24
C LYS A 351 -22.93 -25.55 6.55
N LEU A 352 -22.00 -25.33 5.61
CA LEU A 352 -20.85 -24.40 5.75
C LEU A 352 -21.22 -22.95 6.10
N TRP A 353 -22.44 -22.49 5.76
CA TRP A 353 -22.91 -21.13 6.02
C TRP A 353 -23.79 -21.00 7.28
N LYS A 354 -24.08 -22.12 7.96
CA LYS A 354 -24.92 -22.17 9.16
C LYS A 354 -24.12 -22.55 10.42
N LEU A 355 -22.98 -23.21 10.26
CA LEU A 355 -22.08 -23.59 11.35
C LEU A 355 -20.63 -23.26 11.01
N CYS A 356 -19.94 -22.58 11.93
CA CYS A 356 -18.52 -22.21 11.84
C CYS A 356 -17.73 -22.81 13.01
N THR A 357 -16.39 -22.83 12.91
CA THR A 357 -15.55 -23.24 14.04
C THR A 357 -15.44 -22.12 15.08
N LEU A 358 -15.27 -22.48 16.35
CA LEU A 358 -15.08 -21.49 17.41
C LEU A 358 -13.85 -20.59 17.15
N GLN A 359 -12.77 -21.16 16.60
CA GLN A 359 -11.59 -20.39 16.22
C GLN A 359 -11.93 -19.25 15.24
N GLN A 360 -12.72 -19.53 14.19
CA GLN A 360 -13.14 -18.50 13.22
C GLN A 360 -13.97 -17.40 13.87
N VAL A 361 -14.78 -17.74 14.88
CA VAL A 361 -15.57 -16.77 15.64
C VAL A 361 -14.68 -15.88 16.50
N GLU A 362 -13.72 -16.46 17.23
CA GLU A 362 -12.78 -15.70 18.05
C GLU A 362 -11.85 -14.82 17.20
N ASP A 363 -11.37 -15.32 16.04
CA ASP A 363 -10.61 -14.53 15.08
C ASP A 363 -11.39 -13.29 14.61
N LEU A 364 -12.68 -13.45 14.26
CA LEU A 364 -13.53 -12.31 13.89
C LEU A 364 -13.70 -11.31 15.04
N LYS A 365 -13.89 -11.79 16.28
CA LYS A 365 -13.98 -10.89 17.44
C LYS A 365 -12.71 -10.10 17.67
N ILE A 366 -11.55 -10.74 17.51
CA ILE A 366 -10.25 -10.08 17.60
C ILE A 366 -10.15 -8.98 16.54
N LEU A 367 -10.54 -9.26 15.30
CA LEU A 367 -10.56 -8.25 14.23
C LEU A 367 -11.51 -7.07 14.55
N ILE A 368 -12.70 -7.33 15.08
CA ILE A 368 -13.62 -6.25 15.50
C ILE A 368 -13.00 -5.40 16.61
N ARG A 369 -12.30 -6.01 17.58
CA ARG A 369 -11.62 -5.28 18.66
C ARG A 369 -10.44 -4.43 18.16
N ILE A 370 -9.73 -4.90 17.13
CA ILE A 370 -8.61 -4.18 16.52
C ILE A 370 -9.11 -3.10 15.54
N SER A 371 -10.34 -3.20 15.03
CA SER A 371 -10.90 -2.27 14.04
C SER A 371 -10.80 -0.78 14.41
N PRO A 372 -11.02 -0.33 15.67
CA PRO A 372 -10.88 1.08 16.00
C PRO A 372 -9.44 1.57 15.87
N LEU A 373 -8.46 0.71 16.19
CA LEU A 373 -7.04 1.02 16.05
C LEU A 373 -6.65 1.12 14.57
N TRP A 374 -7.18 0.24 13.72
CA TRP A 374 -6.94 0.32 12.28
C TRP A 374 -7.57 1.58 11.66
N SER A 375 -8.76 1.97 12.14
CA SER A 375 -9.46 3.17 11.67
C SER A 375 -8.68 4.46 11.91
N THR A 376 -7.84 4.56 12.96
CA THR A 376 -6.98 5.75 13.12
C THR A 376 -5.97 5.89 11.97
N GLY A 377 -5.58 4.78 11.33
CA GLY A 377 -4.74 4.78 10.13
C GLY A 377 -5.38 5.48 8.92
N ILE A 378 -6.71 5.63 8.88
CA ILE A 378 -7.40 6.41 7.84
C ILE A 378 -7.00 7.89 7.96
N LEU A 379 -6.93 8.42 9.19
CA LEU A 379 -6.50 9.79 9.43
C LEU A 379 -5.04 10.03 9.00
N LEU A 380 -4.19 9.00 9.06
CA LEU A 380 -2.82 9.05 8.58
C LEU A 380 -2.72 8.94 7.05
N SER A 381 -3.58 8.13 6.44
CA SER A 381 -3.54 7.84 5.00
C SER A 381 -3.89 9.07 4.15
N THR A 382 -4.81 9.92 4.65
CA THR A 382 -5.25 11.12 3.92
C THR A 382 -4.11 12.14 3.73
N PRO A 383 -3.41 12.62 4.77
CA PRO A 383 -2.23 13.48 4.60
C PRO A 383 -1.17 12.88 3.69
N LEU A 384 -0.91 11.57 3.79
CA LEU A 384 0.08 10.90 2.94
C LEU A 384 -0.31 10.95 1.46
N ALA A 385 -1.56 10.62 1.11
CA ALA A 385 -2.04 10.68 -0.27
C ALA A 385 -2.05 12.12 -0.83
N VAL A 386 -2.50 13.08 -0.02
CA VAL A 386 -2.51 14.50 -0.37
C VAL A 386 -1.09 15.02 -0.59
N GLN A 387 -0.13 14.65 0.27
CA GLN A 387 1.26 15.07 0.13
C GLN A 387 1.89 14.58 -1.18
N MET A 388 1.56 13.35 -1.61
CA MET A 388 2.07 12.81 -2.89
C MET A 388 1.55 13.60 -4.10
N SER A 389 0.25 13.93 -4.12
CA SER A 389 -0.34 14.70 -5.23
C SER A 389 0.09 16.17 -5.22
N LEU A 390 0.08 16.81 -4.05
CA LEU A 390 0.49 18.20 -3.90
C LEU A 390 1.97 18.42 -4.21
N ALA A 391 2.85 17.48 -3.84
CA ALA A 391 4.27 17.59 -4.14
C ALA A 391 4.51 17.73 -5.66
N THR A 392 3.81 16.93 -6.47
CA THR A 392 3.88 17.03 -7.94
C THR A 392 3.31 18.36 -8.45
N LEU A 393 2.15 18.79 -7.93
CA LEU A 393 1.53 20.06 -8.33
C LEU A 393 2.42 21.28 -8.00
N GLN A 394 2.99 21.31 -6.79
CA GLN A 394 3.94 22.35 -6.40
C GLN A 394 5.15 22.34 -7.32
N ALA A 395 5.70 21.15 -7.62
CA ALA A 395 6.85 20.99 -8.48
C ALA A 395 6.64 21.52 -9.90
N ILE A 396 5.43 21.40 -10.47
CA ILE A 396 5.13 21.94 -11.80
C ILE A 396 5.35 23.46 -11.85
N THR A 397 5.02 24.17 -10.78
CA THR A 397 5.14 25.64 -10.67
C THR A 397 6.49 26.14 -10.13
N MET A 398 7.35 25.23 -9.64
CA MET A 398 8.65 25.59 -9.07
C MET A 398 9.77 25.53 -10.11
N ASN A 399 10.84 26.29 -9.88
CA ASN A 399 12.05 26.16 -10.68
C ASN A 399 12.74 24.83 -10.36
N ARG A 400 12.81 23.93 -11.35
CA ARG A 400 13.39 22.58 -11.26
C ARG A 400 14.71 22.43 -12.01
N HIS A 401 15.36 23.53 -12.40
CA HIS A 401 16.62 23.48 -13.14
C HIS A 401 17.81 23.19 -12.21
N ILE A 402 18.61 22.18 -12.57
CA ILE A 402 19.94 21.95 -12.00
C ILE A 402 20.95 22.35 -13.08
N GLY A 403 21.53 23.54 -12.90
CA GLY A 403 22.38 24.15 -13.93
C GLY A 403 21.59 24.54 -15.19
N PRO A 404 22.29 24.85 -16.29
CA PRO A 404 21.66 25.44 -17.48
C PRO A 404 20.95 24.44 -18.40
N HIS A 405 21.25 23.14 -18.30
CA HIS A 405 20.83 22.15 -19.31
C HIS A 405 19.91 21.04 -18.78
N PHE A 406 19.68 20.96 -17.47
CA PHE A 406 18.91 19.86 -16.89
C PHE A 406 17.74 20.39 -16.06
N LYS A 407 16.53 19.98 -16.42
CA LYS A 407 15.31 20.26 -15.68
C LYS A 407 14.77 18.94 -15.12
N ILE A 408 14.66 18.83 -13.80
CA ILE A 408 14.11 17.63 -13.17
C ILE A 408 12.62 17.52 -13.52
N PRO A 409 12.10 16.38 -14.03
CA PRO A 409 10.68 16.14 -14.23
C PRO A 409 9.85 16.32 -12.96
N ALA A 410 8.60 16.79 -13.06
CA ALA A 410 7.80 17.07 -11.87
C ALA A 410 7.37 15.77 -11.17
N GLY A 411 7.01 14.73 -11.94
CA GLY A 411 6.71 13.39 -11.42
C GLY A 411 7.89 12.72 -10.70
N SER A 412 9.13 13.14 -10.97
CA SER A 412 10.32 12.60 -10.32
C SER A 412 10.53 13.09 -8.88
N MET A 413 9.74 14.07 -8.41
CA MET A 413 9.87 14.56 -7.04
C MET A 413 9.58 13.49 -5.98
N LEU A 414 8.83 12.45 -6.34
CA LEU A 414 8.58 11.29 -5.49
C LEU A 414 9.88 10.60 -5.04
N VAL A 415 10.94 10.67 -5.83
CA VAL A 415 12.25 10.05 -5.51
C VAL A 415 12.84 10.66 -4.24
N PHE A 416 12.70 11.98 -4.05
CA PHE A 416 13.17 12.64 -2.82
C PHE A 416 12.40 12.16 -1.59
N ILE A 417 11.10 11.88 -1.73
CA ILE A 417 10.29 11.29 -0.67
C ILE A 417 10.80 9.89 -0.33
N MET A 418 11.09 9.07 -1.35
CA MET A 418 11.65 7.73 -1.16
C MET A 418 13.01 7.77 -0.44
N VAL A 419 13.95 8.59 -0.92
CA VAL A 419 15.27 8.75 -0.30
C VAL A 419 15.18 9.29 1.12
N SER A 420 14.32 10.28 1.35
CA SER A 420 14.10 10.85 2.69
C SER A 420 13.60 9.80 3.68
N CYS A 421 12.69 8.92 3.26
CA CYS A 421 12.25 7.81 4.10
C CYS A 421 13.35 6.78 4.35
N CYS A 422 14.18 6.45 3.36
CA CYS A 422 15.35 5.59 3.58
C CYS A 422 16.25 6.15 4.68
N ILE A 423 16.55 7.46 4.63
CA ILE A 423 17.34 8.15 5.64
C ILE A 423 16.61 8.15 6.99
N ALA A 424 15.30 8.43 7.00
CA ALA A 424 14.50 8.46 8.21
C ALA A 424 14.44 7.09 8.91
N ILE A 425 14.32 5.98 8.18
CA ILE A 425 14.36 4.63 8.77
C ILE A 425 15.71 4.38 9.43
N ILE A 426 16.81 4.66 8.71
CA ILE A 426 18.17 4.50 9.25
C ILE A 426 18.32 5.33 10.52
N PHE A 427 17.86 6.58 10.50
CA PHE A 427 17.89 7.45 11.66
C PHE A 427 17.05 6.91 12.83
N ILE A 428 15.81 6.48 12.56
CA ILE A 428 14.89 5.98 13.58
C ILE A 428 15.45 4.71 14.24
N GLU A 429 15.90 3.74 13.44
CA GLU A 429 16.35 2.45 13.94
C GLU A 429 17.74 2.51 14.55
N ARG A 430 18.66 3.28 13.95
CA ARG A 430 20.05 3.30 14.39
C ARG A 430 20.32 4.31 15.49
N PHE A 431 19.52 5.38 15.55
CA PHE A 431 19.75 6.49 16.48
C PHE A 431 18.59 6.68 17.45
N PHE A 432 17.37 6.88 16.96
CA PHE A 432 16.23 7.23 17.80
C PHE A 432 15.85 6.12 18.78
N PHE A 433 15.61 4.89 18.32
CA PHE A 433 15.23 3.79 19.20
C PHE A 433 16.32 3.39 20.20
N PRO A 434 17.61 3.30 19.82
CA PRO A 434 18.68 3.05 20.79
C PRO A 434 18.82 4.17 21.83
N MET A 435 18.65 5.44 21.43
CA MET A 435 18.65 6.56 22.38
C MET A 435 17.44 6.49 23.32
N TRP A 436 16.25 6.22 22.78
CA TRP A 436 15.04 6.03 23.56
C TRP A 436 15.21 4.93 24.61
N GLN A 437 15.79 3.79 24.20
CA GLN A 437 16.08 2.69 25.11
C GLN A 437 17.10 3.09 26.19
N LYS A 438 18.14 3.86 25.84
CA LYS A 438 19.10 4.37 26.83
C LYS A 438 18.46 5.31 27.87
N VAL A 439 17.51 6.15 27.44
CA VAL A 439 16.87 7.15 28.32
C VAL A 439 15.75 6.52 29.17
N THR A 440 14.90 5.69 28.57
CA THR A 440 13.71 5.13 29.23
C THR A 440 13.90 3.72 29.79
N GLY A 441 15.02 3.08 29.47
CA GLY A 441 15.33 1.70 29.86
C GLY A 441 14.51 0.63 29.11
N ARG A 442 13.60 1.01 28.21
CA ARG A 442 12.72 0.09 27.46
C ARG A 442 12.59 0.52 26.00
N PHE A 443 12.34 -0.43 25.11
CA PHE A 443 11.96 -0.10 23.74
C PHE A 443 10.53 0.46 23.70
N PRO A 444 10.24 1.44 22.83
CA PRO A 444 8.88 1.95 22.71
C PRO A 444 7.97 0.84 22.18
N PRO A 445 6.82 0.56 22.84
CA PRO A 445 5.87 -0.44 22.39
C PRO A 445 5.26 -0.05 21.03
N PRO A 446 4.77 -1.02 20.24
CA PRO A 446 4.26 -0.77 18.89
C PRO A 446 3.21 0.35 18.82
N LEU A 447 2.29 0.40 19.78
CA LEU A 447 1.23 1.41 19.82
C LEU A 447 1.76 2.84 20.04
N GLN A 448 2.83 2.99 20.84
CA GLN A 448 3.48 4.30 21.00
C GLN A 448 4.19 4.74 19.71
N ARG A 449 4.81 3.80 18.97
CA ARG A 449 5.42 4.11 17.67
C ARG A 449 4.38 4.60 16.67
N VAL A 450 3.21 3.97 16.64
CA VAL A 450 2.06 4.42 15.83
C VAL A 450 1.65 5.84 16.24
N GLY A 451 1.50 6.11 17.54
CA GLY A 451 1.16 7.45 18.05
C GLY A 451 2.18 8.53 17.67
N ILE A 452 3.48 8.25 17.80
CA ILE A 452 4.56 9.15 17.36
C ILE A 452 4.45 9.47 15.87
N GLY A 453 4.18 8.45 15.04
CA GLY A 453 3.96 8.63 13.60
C GLY A 453 2.80 9.58 13.28
N HIS A 454 1.69 9.52 14.03
CA HIS A 454 0.56 10.44 13.85
C HIS A 454 0.96 11.89 14.17
N VAL A 455 1.69 12.11 15.27
CA VAL A 455 2.18 13.44 15.65
C VAL A 455 3.13 14.00 14.58
N LEU A 456 4.06 13.18 14.09
CA LEU A 456 4.99 13.58 13.02
C LEU A 456 4.26 13.93 11.72
N CYS A 457 3.21 13.17 11.38
CA CYS A 457 2.40 13.45 10.20
C CYS A 457 1.60 14.76 10.32
N ALA A 458 1.06 15.06 11.50
CA ALA A 458 0.40 16.34 11.74
C ALA A 458 1.40 17.51 11.63
N LEU A 459 2.59 17.37 12.23
CA LEU A 459 3.66 18.35 12.13
C LEU A 459 4.14 18.54 10.69
N SER A 460 4.25 17.48 9.90
CA SER A 460 4.65 17.60 8.49
C SER A 460 3.63 18.40 7.69
N MET A 461 2.33 18.21 7.93
CA MET A 461 1.29 19.00 7.25
C MET A 461 1.35 20.49 7.63
N VAL A 462 1.66 20.81 8.89
CA VAL A 462 1.89 22.21 9.32
C VAL A 462 3.08 22.80 8.57
N VAL A 463 4.20 22.07 8.47
CA VAL A 463 5.37 22.52 7.72
C VAL A 463 5.05 22.71 6.25
N SER A 464 4.35 21.77 5.61
CA SER A 464 3.92 21.87 4.21
C SER A 464 3.05 23.11 3.98
N ALA A 465 2.12 23.41 4.89
CA ALA A 465 1.28 24.61 4.81
C ALA A 465 2.13 25.90 4.88
N ILE A 466 3.07 25.98 5.82
CA ILE A 466 3.98 27.14 5.95
C ILE A 466 4.84 27.33 4.68
N VAL A 467 5.37 26.23 4.14
CA VAL A 467 6.17 26.27 2.90
C VAL A 467 5.33 26.77 1.73
N GLU A 468 4.08 26.31 1.60
CA GLU A 468 3.18 26.76 0.54
C GLU A 468 2.79 28.23 0.70
N SER A 469 2.52 28.70 1.92
CA SER A 469 2.25 30.12 2.18
C SER A 469 3.41 31.01 1.72
N LYS A 470 4.66 30.63 2.03
CA LYS A 470 5.84 31.36 1.57
C LYS A 470 6.05 31.31 0.06
N ARG A 471 5.73 30.18 -0.58
CA ARG A 471 5.82 30.03 -2.03
C ARG A 471 4.83 30.96 -2.73
N LEU A 472 3.59 31.00 -2.25
CA LEU A 472 2.52 31.87 -2.76
C LEU A 472 2.86 33.35 -2.58
N GLU A 473 3.36 33.75 -1.41
CA GLU A 473 3.82 35.12 -1.16
C GLU A 473 4.91 35.55 -2.15
N LYS A 474 5.90 34.68 -2.39
CA LYS A 474 6.96 34.97 -3.36
C LYS A 474 6.42 35.04 -4.80
N ALA A 475 5.50 34.16 -5.17
CA ALA A 475 4.86 34.18 -6.49
C ALA A 475 4.06 35.48 -6.70
N HIS A 476 3.30 35.91 -5.69
CA HIS A 476 2.58 37.17 -5.69
C HIS A 476 3.53 38.37 -5.88
N ASN A 477 4.62 38.44 -5.11
CA ASN A 477 5.58 39.53 -5.20
C ASN A 477 6.29 39.60 -6.57
N ILE A 478 6.61 38.44 -7.16
CA ILE A 478 7.16 38.37 -8.52
C ILE A 478 6.12 38.86 -9.55
N GLY A 479 4.87 38.41 -9.44
CA GLY A 479 3.79 38.85 -10.34
C GLY A 479 3.53 40.35 -10.27
N VAL A 480 3.52 40.92 -9.06
CA VAL A 480 3.40 42.38 -8.86
C VAL A 480 4.59 43.13 -9.46
N SER A 481 5.81 42.63 -9.28
CA SER A 481 7.03 43.25 -9.85
C SER A 481 6.99 43.24 -11.38
N ALA A 482 6.63 42.11 -11.99
CA ALA A 482 6.51 41.98 -13.44
C ALA A 482 5.39 42.85 -14.04
N CYS A 483 4.25 42.99 -13.35
CA CYS A 483 3.20 43.93 -13.75
C CYS A 483 3.68 45.39 -13.64
N THR A 484 4.42 45.72 -12.58
CA THR A 484 4.96 47.08 -12.38
C THR A 484 6.00 47.43 -13.44
N GLU A 485 6.85 46.50 -13.85
CA GLU A 485 7.80 46.70 -14.95
C GLU A 485 7.08 46.86 -16.30
N LYS A 486 6.03 46.06 -16.55
CA LYS A 486 5.28 46.09 -17.82
C LYS A 486 4.34 47.30 -17.97
N TYR A 487 3.81 47.84 -16.87
CA TYR A 487 2.86 48.97 -16.89
C TYR A 487 3.40 50.26 -16.27
N GLY A 488 4.50 50.21 -15.52
CA GLY A 488 5.16 51.38 -14.95
C GLY A 488 6.01 52.16 -15.96
N ASP A 489 6.53 51.50 -17.00
CA ASP A 489 7.25 52.17 -18.10
C ASP A 489 6.32 52.93 -19.07
N SER A 490 5.00 52.80 -18.93
CA SER A 490 4.03 53.53 -19.75
C SER A 490 3.77 54.97 -19.30
N ASN A 491 4.36 55.41 -18.18
CA ASN A 491 4.24 56.80 -17.68
C ASN A 491 5.45 57.68 -18.04
N GLY A 492 6.18 57.34 -19.10
CA GLY A 492 7.18 58.19 -19.73
C GLY A 492 6.57 59.27 -20.62
N GLY A 493 5.83 60.21 -20.02
CA GLY A 493 5.46 61.48 -20.62
C GLY A 493 3.99 61.60 -21.03
N TYR A 494 3.19 62.31 -20.22
CA TYR A 494 2.16 63.22 -20.72
C TYR A 494 1.81 64.24 -19.63
N ASP A 495 1.69 65.50 -20.06
CA ASP A 495 1.48 66.71 -19.28
C ASP A 495 0.24 66.67 -18.36
N ASP A 496 0.35 67.43 -17.27
CA ASP A 496 -0.74 67.94 -16.44
C ASP A 496 -1.92 68.43 -17.32
N SER A 497 -3.10 67.81 -17.17
CA SER A 497 -4.45 68.40 -17.15
C SER A 497 -5.49 67.31 -17.46
N ASP A 498 -6.60 67.31 -16.71
CA ASP A 498 -7.81 66.49 -16.85
C ASP A 498 -7.81 65.11 -16.19
N SER A 499 -8.27 65.15 -14.94
CA SER A 499 -8.71 64.06 -14.09
C SER A 499 -9.85 63.22 -14.68
N VAL A 500 -9.55 62.00 -15.15
CA VAL A 500 -10.33 60.77 -14.91
C VAL A 500 -9.36 59.58 -14.85
N LEU A 501 -9.01 59.14 -13.65
CA LEU A 501 -8.28 57.89 -13.40
C LEU A 501 -9.13 56.68 -13.79
N PRO A 502 -8.62 55.67 -14.52
CA PRO A 502 -9.07 54.31 -14.34
C PRO A 502 -8.33 53.70 -13.13
N GLU A 503 -9.07 53.26 -12.12
CA GLU A 503 -8.59 52.58 -10.89
C GLU A 503 -7.97 51.17 -11.15
N HIS A 504 -7.04 51.05 -12.09
CA HIS A 504 -6.26 49.83 -12.28
C HIS A 504 -4.77 50.08 -12.10
N GLY A 505 -4.43 50.70 -10.97
CA GLY A 505 -3.08 50.61 -10.40
C GLY A 505 -2.86 49.23 -9.79
N CYS A 506 -1.61 48.74 -9.83
CA CYS A 506 -1.17 47.40 -9.41
C CYS A 506 -1.53 46.97 -7.96
N GLY A 507 -2.25 47.79 -7.18
CA GLY A 507 -2.61 47.58 -5.77
C GLY A 507 -4.06 47.18 -5.45
N GLY A 508 -4.94 46.92 -6.43
CA GLY A 508 -6.33 46.51 -6.15
C GLY A 508 -6.55 44.98 -6.10
N ASP A 509 -7.00 44.45 -4.96
CA ASP A 509 -7.48 43.07 -4.81
C ASP A 509 -8.74 42.86 -5.67
N SER A 510 -8.59 42.24 -6.85
CA SER A 510 -9.72 41.81 -7.68
C SER A 510 -9.58 40.32 -8.02
N PRO A 511 -10.66 39.51 -7.90
CA PRO A 511 -10.65 38.07 -8.14
C PRO A 511 -10.28 37.65 -9.58
N GLU A 512 -10.27 38.57 -10.54
CA GLU A 512 -9.73 38.33 -11.90
C GLU A 512 -8.19 38.15 -11.91
N ARG A 513 -7.48 38.62 -10.86
CA ARG A 513 -6.02 38.49 -10.76
C ARG A 513 -5.58 37.07 -10.45
N ASP A 514 -6.37 36.34 -9.65
CA ASP A 514 -6.12 34.92 -9.38
C ASP A 514 -6.29 34.08 -10.65
N GLU A 515 -7.18 34.48 -11.57
CA GLU A 515 -7.35 33.83 -12.87
C GLU A 515 -6.23 34.17 -13.87
N LEU A 516 -5.64 35.36 -13.82
CA LEU A 516 -4.49 35.77 -14.64
C LEU A 516 -3.16 35.16 -14.15
N VAL A 517 -2.95 35.07 -12.84
CA VAL A 517 -1.76 34.42 -12.24
C VAL A 517 -1.88 32.89 -12.29
N ALA A 518 -3.08 32.33 -12.12
CA ALA A 518 -3.31 30.90 -12.38
C ALA A 518 -3.33 30.56 -13.88
N GLY A 519 -3.69 31.52 -14.73
CA GLY A 519 -3.76 31.37 -16.19
C GLY A 519 -2.40 31.35 -16.89
N GLN A 520 -1.35 31.92 -16.28
CA GLN A 520 0.02 31.82 -16.79
C GLN A 520 0.75 30.52 -16.39
N TYR A 521 0.12 29.69 -15.55
CA TYR A 521 0.60 28.35 -15.18
C TYR A 521 -0.47 27.28 -15.43
N LYS A 522 -1.25 27.43 -16.51
CA LYS A 522 -2.12 26.38 -17.06
C LYS A 522 -1.37 25.51 -18.05
#